data_AF-A0A1H1SEK6-F1
#
_entry.id   AF-A0A1H1SEK6-F1
#
_cell.length_a   1.000
_cell.length_b   1.000
_cell.length_c   1.000
_cell.angle_alpha   90.00
_cell.angle_beta   90.00
_cell.angle_gamma   90.00
#
_symmetry.space_group_name_H-M   'P 1'
#
loop_
_entity.id
_entity.type
_entity.pdbx_description
1 polymer ?
#
loop_
_entity_poly.entity_id
_entity_poly.type
_entity_poly.pdbx_seq_one_letter_code
_entity_poly.pdbx_strand_id
1 'polypeptide(L)'
;MKTFNLTVLLCFTLMSTAFSQSREEKAKLKYEAQMEEKKEEYISDFLATLNIDDFQKEIIAQTMESYFEEFKKINMLGLRELERQELINKLDDSHFKDVKTMVSEDDMSSIMDAVKGKWKKNSKKKKKKRKEKNKN
;
A
#
# COMPACT_ATOMS: atom_id res chain seq x y z
N MET A 1 46.59 -20.62 -27.05
CA MET A 1 46.41 -19.69 -25.91
C MET A 1 45.51 -18.47 -26.20
N LYS A 2 44.78 -18.39 -27.34
CA LYS A 2 43.88 -17.24 -27.61
C LYS A 2 42.42 -17.47 -27.18
N THR A 3 41.96 -18.72 -27.15
CA THR A 3 40.59 -19.08 -26.74
C THR A 3 40.36 -19.00 -25.24
N PHE A 4 41.38 -19.29 -24.42
CA PHE A 4 41.30 -19.25 -22.95
C PHE A 4 40.99 -17.84 -22.41
N ASN A 5 41.56 -16.80 -23.03
CA ASN A 5 41.33 -15.41 -22.61
C ASN A 5 39.95 -14.88 -23.02
N LEU A 6 39.35 -15.42 -24.09
CA LEU A 6 38.01 -15.02 -24.55
C LEU A 6 36.91 -15.56 -23.62
N THR A 7 37.06 -16.79 -23.13
CA THR A 7 36.10 -17.43 -22.21
C THR A 7 36.09 -16.75 -20.84
N VAL A 8 37.26 -16.36 -20.31
CA VAL A 8 37.37 -15.67 -19.01
C VAL A 8 36.71 -14.27 -19.05
N LEU A 9 36.84 -13.54 -20.16
CA LEU A 9 36.21 -12.23 -20.34
C LEU A 9 34.67 -12.33 -20.39
N LEU A 10 34.13 -13.37 -21.04
CA LEU A 10 32.69 -13.66 -21.10
C LEU A 10 32.11 -14.07 -19.75
N CYS A 11 32.83 -14.83 -18.94
CA CYS A 11 32.39 -15.18 -17.58
C CYS A 11 32.34 -13.94 -16.66
N PHE A 12 33.26 -12.99 -16.83
CA PHE A 12 33.30 -11.79 -16.00
C PHE A 12 32.12 -10.84 -16.27
N THR A 13 31.71 -10.70 -17.53
CA THR A 13 30.54 -9.89 -17.89
C THR A 13 29.23 -10.53 -17.40
N LEU A 14 29.10 -11.85 -17.49
CA LEU A 14 27.92 -12.58 -16.98
C LEU A 14 27.77 -12.53 -15.46
N MET A 15 28.88 -12.51 -14.70
CA MET A 15 28.80 -12.36 -13.23
C MET A 15 28.38 -10.95 -12.82
N SER A 16 28.79 -9.92 -13.57
CA SER A 16 28.42 -8.53 -13.28
C SER A 16 26.93 -8.25 -13.50
N THR A 17 26.33 -8.85 -14.53
CA THR A 17 24.88 -8.71 -14.80
C THR A 17 24.04 -9.45 -13.76
N ALA A 18 24.43 -10.66 -13.35
CA ALA A 18 23.75 -11.42 -12.31
C ALA A 18 23.77 -10.71 -10.94
N PHE A 19 24.90 -10.10 -10.57
CA PHE A 19 25.00 -9.31 -9.33
C PHE A 19 24.11 -8.05 -9.39
N SER A 20 24.06 -7.37 -10.53
CA SER A 20 23.20 -6.19 -10.73
C SER A 20 21.70 -6.54 -10.63
N GLN A 21 21.27 -7.63 -11.26
CA GLN A 21 19.87 -8.11 -11.19
C GLN A 21 19.48 -8.44 -9.74
N SER A 22 20.36 -9.12 -8.98
CA SER A 22 20.09 -9.45 -7.58
C SER A 22 19.95 -8.22 -6.67
N ARG A 23 20.62 -7.12 -7.00
CA ARG A 23 20.52 -5.85 -6.24
C ARG A 23 19.22 -5.13 -6.55
N GLU A 24 18.80 -5.15 -7.81
CA GLU A 24 17.54 -4.55 -8.28
C GLU A 24 16.33 -5.27 -7.68
N GLU A 25 16.32 -6.60 -7.70
CA GLU A 25 15.27 -7.42 -7.08
C GLU A 25 15.17 -7.14 -5.57
N LYS A 26 16.30 -7.11 -4.86
CA LYS A 26 16.34 -6.77 -3.43
C LYS A 26 15.83 -5.35 -3.16
N ALA A 27 16.12 -4.39 -4.03
CA ALA A 27 15.63 -3.03 -3.90
C ALA A 27 14.11 -2.96 -4.11
N LYS A 28 13.58 -3.67 -5.12
CA LYS A 28 12.15 -3.78 -5.38
C LYS A 28 11.40 -4.42 -4.21
N LEU A 29 11.88 -5.55 -3.70
CA LEU A 29 11.29 -6.23 -2.54
C LEU A 29 11.25 -5.34 -1.30
N LYS A 30 12.36 -4.62 -1.03
CA LYS A 30 12.39 -3.66 0.09
C LYS A 30 11.40 -2.52 -0.11
N TYR A 31 11.28 -2.01 -1.33
CA TYR A 31 10.34 -0.95 -1.63
C TYR A 31 8.89 -1.42 -1.46
N GLU A 32 8.54 -2.60 -1.96
CA GLU A 32 7.20 -3.20 -1.81
C GLU A 32 6.86 -3.40 -0.33
N ALA A 33 7.78 -3.98 0.46
CA ALA A 33 7.59 -4.14 1.90
C ALA A 33 7.39 -2.80 2.63
N GLN A 34 8.13 -1.76 2.27
CA GLN A 34 7.96 -0.43 2.86
C GLN A 34 6.63 0.23 2.47
N MET A 35 6.12 -0.05 1.28
CA MET A 35 4.82 0.45 0.85
C MET A 35 3.69 -0.27 1.58
N GLU A 36 3.84 -1.58 1.80
CA GLU A 36 2.91 -2.38 2.59
C GLU A 36 2.85 -1.92 4.04
N GLU A 37 4.00 -1.74 4.70
CA GLU A 37 4.08 -1.22 6.07
C GLU A 37 3.41 0.16 6.20
N LYS A 38 3.60 1.03 5.20
CA LYS A 38 2.94 2.34 5.18
C LYS A 38 1.43 2.25 4.99
N LYS A 39 0.96 1.28 4.19
CA LYS A 39 -0.46 1.01 3.98
C LYS A 39 -1.09 0.54 5.28
N GLU A 40 -0.49 -0.45 5.95
CA GLU A 40 -0.92 -0.94 7.25
C GLU A 40 -0.91 0.17 8.32
N GLU A 41 0.18 0.96 8.40
CA GLU A 41 0.26 2.08 9.36
C GLU A 41 -0.85 3.13 9.07
N TYR A 42 -1.13 3.41 7.80
CA TYR A 42 -2.19 4.33 7.40
C TYR A 42 -3.57 3.84 7.83
N ILE A 43 -3.90 2.59 7.52
CA ILE A 43 -5.19 1.97 7.87
C ILE A 43 -5.35 1.93 9.39
N SER A 44 -4.33 1.45 10.11
CA SER A 44 -4.35 1.37 11.58
C SER A 44 -4.57 2.74 12.22
N ASP A 45 -3.85 3.76 11.79
CA ASP A 45 -4.00 5.10 12.34
C ASP A 45 -5.35 5.74 12.00
N PHE A 46 -5.91 5.44 10.83
CA PHE A 46 -7.25 5.87 10.46
C PHE A 46 -8.32 5.20 11.32
N LEU A 47 -8.29 3.87 11.45
CA LEU A 47 -9.25 3.11 12.26
C LEU A 47 -9.20 3.51 13.74
N ALA A 48 -8.04 3.91 14.25
CA ALA A 48 -7.90 4.46 15.59
C ALA A 48 -8.58 5.83 15.80
N THR A 49 -9.11 6.46 14.73
CA THR A 49 -9.93 7.67 14.81
C THR A 49 -11.42 7.39 14.81
N LEU A 50 -11.85 6.20 14.37
CA LEU A 50 -13.25 5.81 14.35
C LEU A 50 -13.67 5.29 15.74
N ASN A 51 -14.87 5.68 16.18
CA ASN A 51 -15.44 5.23 17.45
C ASN A 51 -16.37 4.03 17.23
N ILE A 52 -15.77 2.94 16.75
CA ILE A 52 -16.45 1.68 16.40
C ILE A 52 -15.79 0.51 17.13
N ASP A 53 -16.47 -0.64 17.17
CA ASP A 53 -15.94 -1.82 17.83
C ASP A 53 -14.78 -2.48 17.07
N ASP A 54 -14.04 -3.36 17.73
CA ASP A 54 -12.83 -3.97 17.16
C ASP A 54 -13.14 -4.98 16.04
N PHE A 55 -14.31 -5.62 16.06
CA PHE A 55 -14.74 -6.50 14.99
C PHE A 55 -15.08 -5.71 13.72
N GLN A 56 -15.79 -4.59 13.87
CA GLN A 56 -16.02 -3.65 12.77
C GLN A 56 -14.69 -3.10 12.22
N LYS A 57 -13.73 -2.75 13.08
CA LYS A 57 -12.40 -2.30 12.62
C LYS A 57 -11.68 -3.35 11.79
N GLU A 58 -11.72 -4.61 12.21
CA GLU A 58 -11.06 -5.70 11.47
C GLU A 58 -11.67 -5.88 10.08
N ILE A 59 -13.00 -5.89 9.97
CA ILE A 59 -13.67 -5.98 8.67
C ILE A 59 -13.31 -4.77 7.78
N ILE A 60 -13.32 -3.56 8.34
CA ILE A 60 -12.97 -2.35 7.58
C ILE A 60 -11.51 -2.38 7.16
N ALA A 61 -10.59 -2.85 8.01
CA ALA A 61 -9.17 -3.00 7.68
C ALA A 61 -8.99 -3.91 6.46
N GLN A 62 -9.55 -5.12 6.52
CA GLN A 62 -9.50 -6.09 5.43
C GLN A 62 -10.13 -5.53 4.14
N THR A 63 -11.25 -4.82 4.26
CA THR A 63 -11.92 -4.19 3.12
C THR A 63 -11.05 -3.09 2.50
N MET A 64 -10.41 -2.24 3.31
CA MET A 64 -9.52 -1.18 2.82
C MET A 64 -8.26 -1.75 2.17
N GLU A 65 -7.66 -2.80 2.74
CA GLU A 65 -6.50 -3.47 2.17
C GLU A 65 -6.81 -4.03 0.78
N SER A 66 -7.91 -4.79 0.68
CA SER A 66 -8.39 -5.35 -0.59
C SER A 66 -8.73 -4.23 -1.60
N TYR A 67 -9.36 -3.15 -1.15
CA TYR A 67 -9.66 -1.99 -1.99
C TYR A 67 -8.38 -1.37 -2.58
N PHE A 68 -7.34 -1.16 -1.78
CA PHE A 68 -6.11 -0.55 -2.26
C PHE A 68 -5.38 -1.41 -3.29
N GLU A 69 -5.44 -2.74 -3.16
CA GLU A 69 -4.89 -3.65 -4.18
C GLU A 69 -5.66 -3.55 -5.50
N GLU A 70 -6.99 -3.58 -5.46
CA GLU A 70 -7.82 -3.44 -6.67
C GLU A 70 -7.68 -2.04 -7.30
N PHE A 71 -7.66 -0.99 -6.48
CA PHE A 71 -7.43 0.38 -6.92
C PHE A 71 -6.07 0.51 -7.62
N LYS A 72 -5.02 -0.08 -7.07
CA LYS A 72 -3.69 -0.13 -7.69
C LYS A 72 -3.73 -0.84 -9.03
N LYS A 73 -4.40 -2.00 -9.13
CA LYS A 73 -4.57 -2.73 -10.40
C LYS A 73 -5.24 -1.86 -11.45
N ILE A 74 -6.36 -1.20 -11.12
CA ILE A 74 -7.07 -0.30 -12.04
C ILE A 74 -6.15 0.80 -12.56
N ASN A 75 -5.34 1.41 -11.69
CA ASN A 75 -4.40 2.46 -12.09
C ASN A 75 -3.25 1.95 -12.97
N MET A 76 -2.91 0.66 -12.92
CA MET A 76 -1.88 0.05 -13.75
C MET A 76 -2.36 -0.35 -15.15
N LEU A 77 -3.68 -0.35 -15.42
CA LEU A 77 -4.24 -0.78 -16.72
C LEU A 77 -3.97 0.19 -17.89
N GLY A 78 -3.44 1.39 -17.63
CA GLY A 78 -3.15 2.38 -18.69
C GLY A 78 -4.41 2.93 -19.39
N LEU A 79 -5.57 2.87 -18.73
CA LEU A 79 -6.86 3.33 -19.26
C LEU A 79 -6.94 4.86 -19.35
N ARG A 80 -7.83 5.35 -20.23
CA ARG A 80 -8.18 6.77 -20.28
C ARG A 80 -8.83 7.19 -18.98
N GLU A 81 -8.73 8.49 -18.66
CA GLU A 81 -9.24 9.06 -17.41
C GLU A 81 -10.68 8.66 -17.11
N LEU A 82 -11.58 8.83 -18.10
CA LEU A 82 -13.01 8.57 -17.95
C LEU A 82 -13.30 7.08 -17.66
N GLU A 83 -12.66 6.17 -18.39
CA GLU A 83 -12.82 4.72 -18.20
C GLU A 83 -12.28 4.29 -16.83
N ARG A 84 -11.14 4.85 -16.43
CA ARG A 84 -10.54 4.59 -15.12
C ARG A 84 -11.44 5.08 -13.98
N GLN A 85 -12.00 6.29 -14.11
CA GLN A 85 -12.95 6.83 -13.13
C GLN A 85 -14.21 5.99 -13.03
N GLU A 86 -14.74 5.47 -14.15
CA GLU A 86 -15.89 4.58 -14.12
C GLU A 86 -15.59 3.28 -13.34
N LEU A 87 -14.41 2.69 -13.55
CA LEU A 87 -13.99 1.50 -12.79
C LEU A 87 -13.79 1.80 -11.30
N ILE A 88 -13.17 2.94 -10.97
CA ILE A 88 -12.99 3.37 -9.57
C ILE A 88 -14.35 3.59 -8.91
N ASN A 89 -15.31 4.24 -9.57
CA ASN A 89 -16.65 4.44 -9.03
C ASN A 89 -17.37 3.10 -8.79
N LYS A 90 -17.26 2.14 -9.73
CA LYS A 90 -17.79 0.79 -9.53
C LYS A 90 -17.12 0.06 -8.37
N LEU A 91 -15.81 0.25 -8.18
CA LEU A 91 -15.07 -0.29 -7.06
C LEU A 91 -15.58 0.32 -5.75
N ASP A 92 -15.67 1.64 -5.65
CA ASP A 92 -16.21 2.36 -4.49
C ASP A 92 -17.59 1.81 -4.07
N ASP A 93 -18.50 1.66 -5.03
CA ASP A 93 -19.88 1.24 -4.78
C ASP A 93 -20.01 -0.24 -4.39
N SER A 94 -19.10 -1.10 -4.85
CA SER A 94 -19.17 -2.56 -4.64
C SER A 94 -18.37 -3.04 -3.45
N HIS A 95 -17.18 -2.49 -3.23
CA HIS A 95 -16.22 -3.01 -2.25
C HIS A 95 -16.65 -2.74 -0.81
N PHE A 96 -17.41 -1.66 -0.58
CA PHE A 96 -17.84 -1.25 0.76
C PHE A 96 -19.33 -1.53 1.03
N LYS A 97 -19.99 -2.36 0.22
CA LYS A 97 -21.43 -2.66 0.41
C LYS A 97 -21.72 -3.21 1.80
N ASP A 98 -20.93 -4.19 2.22
CA ASP A 98 -21.14 -4.85 3.52
C ASP A 98 -20.78 -3.90 4.67
N VAL A 99 -19.68 -3.15 4.53
CA VAL A 99 -19.28 -2.11 5.49
C VAL A 99 -20.40 -1.09 5.71
N LYS A 100 -21.04 -0.64 4.63
CA LYS A 100 -22.14 0.33 4.67
C LYS A 100 -23.34 -0.14 5.51
N THR A 101 -23.54 -1.46 5.63
CA THR A 101 -24.65 -2.01 6.43
C THR A 101 -24.35 -2.09 7.93
N MET A 102 -23.08 -1.98 8.32
CA MET A 102 -22.66 -2.17 9.72
C MET A 102 -22.14 -0.90 10.40
N VAL A 103 -21.78 0.14 9.65
CA VAL A 103 -21.30 1.42 10.21
C VAL A 103 -22.31 2.55 10.02
N SER A 104 -22.14 3.65 10.77
CA SER A 104 -22.94 4.85 10.57
C SER A 104 -22.64 5.53 9.22
N GLU A 105 -23.56 6.36 8.72
CA GLU A 105 -23.32 7.13 7.48
C GLU A 105 -22.11 8.06 7.60
N ASP A 106 -21.90 8.64 8.80
CA ASP A 106 -20.76 9.51 9.10
C ASP A 106 -19.42 8.75 9.07
N ASP A 107 -19.38 7.55 9.66
CA ASP A 107 -18.20 6.68 9.61
C ASP A 107 -17.94 6.20 8.18
N MET A 108 -19.00 5.83 7.44
CA MET A 108 -18.89 5.44 6.03
C MET A 108 -18.33 6.57 5.17
N SER A 109 -18.79 7.80 5.37
CA SER A 109 -18.25 9.00 4.73
C SER A 109 -16.77 9.19 5.04
N SER A 110 -16.38 8.99 6.30
CA SER A 110 -14.99 9.07 6.75
C SER A 110 -14.10 8.00 6.10
N ILE A 111 -14.59 6.77 5.95
CA ILE A 111 -13.92 5.67 5.25
C ILE A 111 -13.71 6.03 3.77
N MET A 112 -14.73 6.54 3.10
CA MET A 112 -14.63 6.96 1.69
C MET A 112 -13.63 8.10 1.50
N ASP A 113 -13.61 9.07 2.40
CA ASP A 113 -12.62 10.15 2.36
C ASP A 113 -11.20 9.64 2.62
N ALA A 114 -11.04 8.62 3.47
CA ALA A 114 -9.75 7.99 3.70
C ALA A 114 -9.21 7.24 2.47
N VAL A 115 -10.03 6.44 1.78
CA VAL A 115 -9.58 5.71 0.58
C VAL A 115 -9.35 6.63 -0.62
N LYS A 116 -10.04 7.77 -0.67
CA LYS A 116 -9.83 8.85 -1.66
C LYS A 116 -8.63 9.75 -1.36
N GLY A 117 -7.89 9.48 -0.28
CA GLY A 117 -6.70 10.24 0.11
C GLY A 117 -6.98 11.64 0.66
N LYS A 118 -8.22 11.94 1.06
CA LYS A 118 -8.58 13.20 1.70
C LYS A 118 -8.30 13.19 3.20
N TRP A 119 -8.25 12.02 3.82
CA TRP A 119 -7.87 11.89 5.22
C TRP A 119 -6.39 12.23 5.41
N LYS A 120 -6.12 13.17 6.34
CA LYS A 120 -4.78 13.58 6.70
C LYS A 120 -4.45 13.07 8.09
N LYS A 121 -3.44 12.19 8.18
CA LYS A 121 -2.88 11.74 9.45
C LYS A 121 -2.47 12.94 10.31
N ASN A 122 -3.16 13.15 11.43
CA ASN A 122 -2.80 14.19 12.39
C ASN A 122 -1.43 13.86 13.04
N SER A 123 -0.38 14.51 12.54
CA SER A 123 1.04 14.28 12.92
C SER A 123 1.36 14.45 14.41
N LYS A 124 0.44 15.01 15.21
CA LYS A 124 0.63 15.32 16.63
C LYS A 124 0.78 14.08 17.52
N LYS A 125 0.11 12.95 17.22
CA LYS A 125 0.23 11.70 18.02
C LYS A 125 1.61 11.02 17.87
N LYS A 126 2.23 11.06 16.67
CA LYS A 126 3.52 10.40 16.40
C LYS A 126 4.69 11.03 17.17
N LYS A 127 4.65 12.35 17.43
CA LYS A 127 5.62 13.05 18.29
C LYS A 127 5.53 12.63 19.77
N LYS A 128 4.34 12.29 20.27
CA LYS A 128 4.14 11.91 21.68
C LYS A 128 4.67 10.48 21.95
N LYS A 129 4.31 9.51 21.12
CA LYS A 129 4.82 8.11 21.21
C LYS A 129 6.36 8.01 21.10
N ARG A 130 6.99 8.81 20.22
CA ARG A 130 8.48 8.86 20.12
C ARG A 130 9.15 9.44 21.36
N LYS A 131 8.53 10.42 22.03
CA LYS A 131 9.07 11.00 23.27
C LYS A 131 8.97 10.05 24.46
N GLU A 132 7.95 9.20 24.50
CA GLU A 132 7.76 8.18 25.54
C GLU A 132 8.78 7.03 25.40
N LYS A 133 9.06 6.59 24.18
CA LYS A 133 10.11 5.58 23.91
C LYS A 133 11.54 6.04 24.21
N ASN A 134 11.81 7.35 24.20
CA ASN A 134 13.13 7.92 24.52
C ASN A 134 13.30 8.28 26.01
N LYS A 135 12.29 8.03 26.86
CA LYS A 135 12.34 8.30 28.30
C LYS A 135 12.60 7.05 29.15
N ASN A 136 12.62 5.88 28.54
CA ASN A 136 13.15 4.63 29.11
C ASN A 136 14.50 4.33 28.47
#